data_AF-A0A852I6J0-F1
#
_entry.id   AF-A0A852I6J0-F1
#
_cell.length_a   1.000
_cell.length_b   1.000
_cell.length_c   1.000
_cell.angle_alpha   90.00
_cell.angle_beta   90.00
_cell.angle_gamma   90.00
#
_symmetry.space_group_name_H-M   'P 1'
#
loop_
_entity.id
_entity.type
_entity.pdbx_description
1 polymer ?
#
loop_
_entity_poly.entity_id
_entity_poly.type
_entity_poly.pdbx_seq_one_letter_code
_entity_poly.pdbx_strand_id
1 'polypeptide(L)'
;APVQKLYLFHPSYTNVLLELRNSTDQVIAFTAALFERSRHACYVLLRGPQPGEGPGPVSLMKRKLKEDILVSRVIWLRHMAGDNEQHIRDRLYRMRFQSRD
;
A
#
# COMPACT_ATOMS: atom_id res chain seq x y z
N ALA A 1 -21.41 -0.57 -3.70
CA ALA A 1 -20.43 -1.59 -3.27
C ALA A 1 -19.78 -1.12 -1.96
N PRO A 2 -19.44 -2.03 -1.03
CA PRO A 2 -18.77 -1.66 0.21
C PRO A 2 -17.40 -1.01 -0.09
N VAL A 3 -17.02 0.00 0.70
CA VAL A 3 -15.73 0.68 0.57
C VAL A 3 -14.65 -0.26 1.09
N GLN A 4 -13.72 -0.67 0.23
CA GLN A 4 -12.57 -1.46 0.63
C GLN A 4 -11.45 -0.53 1.10
N LYS A 5 -10.81 -0.90 2.20
CA LYS A 5 -9.67 -0.18 2.76
C LYS A 5 -8.40 -0.98 2.53
N LEU A 6 -7.39 -0.33 1.98
CA LEU A 6 -6.05 -0.90 1.84
C LEU A 6 -5.20 -0.43 3.01
N TYR A 7 -4.48 -1.37 3.64
CA TYR A 7 -3.55 -1.06 4.71
C TYR A 7 -2.13 -1.49 4.32
N LEU A 8 -1.15 -0.68 4.69
CA LEU A 8 0.26 -0.99 4.54
C LEU A 8 0.89 -1.17 5.92
N PHE A 9 1.50 -2.33 6.12
CA PHE A 9 2.35 -2.63 7.27
C PHE A 9 3.79 -2.79 6.80
N HIS A 10 4.69 -1.92 7.27
CA HIS A 10 6.10 -1.98 6.90
C HIS A 10 6.94 -2.56 8.06
N PRO A 11 7.76 -3.59 7.83
CA PRO A 11 8.49 -4.28 8.92
C PRO A 11 9.39 -3.38 9.78
N SER A 12 9.92 -2.28 9.23
CA SER A 12 10.74 -1.33 10.01
C SER A 12 9.92 -0.43 10.96
N TYR A 13 8.59 -0.46 10.87
CA TYR A 13 7.67 0.37 11.66
C TYR A 13 6.57 -0.51 12.27
N THR A 14 6.97 -1.42 13.18
CA THR A 14 6.07 -2.44 13.74
C THR A 14 4.94 -1.86 14.60
N ASN A 15 5.04 -0.60 15.02
CA ASN A 15 4.03 0.11 15.80
C ASN A 15 3.10 1.00 14.95
N VAL A 16 3.24 0.95 13.61
CA VAL A 16 2.49 1.81 12.69
C VAL A 16 1.78 0.98 11.61
N LEU A 17 0.53 1.35 11.35
CA LEU A 17 -0.22 0.90 10.19
C LEU A 17 -0.59 2.14 9.35
N LEU A 18 -0.43 2.07 8.03
CA LEU A 18 -0.96 3.12 7.16
C LEU A 18 -2.25 2.66 6.51
N GLU A 19 -3.32 3.39 6.77
CA GLU A 19 -4.53 3.31 5.96
C GLU A 19 -4.28 4.10 4.67
N LEU A 20 -4.20 3.40 3.54
CA LEU A 20 -4.04 4.02 2.23
C LEU A 20 -5.40 4.55 1.74
N ARG A 21 -5.43 5.06 0.50
CA ARG A 21 -6.67 5.58 -0.10
C ARG A 21 -7.79 4.52 -0.07
N ASN A 22 -8.98 4.92 0.37
CA ASN A 22 -10.21 4.16 0.18
C ASN A 22 -10.36 3.85 -1.32
N SER A 23 -10.58 2.58 -1.65
CA SER A 23 -10.86 2.19 -3.03
C SER A 23 -12.24 1.55 -3.14
N THR A 24 -12.94 1.89 -4.21
CA THR A 24 -14.13 1.15 -4.65
C THR A 24 -13.74 -0.03 -5.54
N ASP A 25 -12.45 -0.18 -5.86
CA ASP A 25 -11.94 -1.29 -6.64
C ASP A 25 -12.20 -2.62 -5.92
N GLN A 26 -12.70 -3.62 -6.65
CA GLN A 26 -12.82 -5.00 -6.16
C GLN A 26 -11.47 -5.70 -6.25
N VAL A 27 -10.62 -5.49 -5.25
CA VAL A 27 -9.30 -6.11 -5.19
C VAL A 27 -9.45 -7.56 -4.75
N ILE A 28 -9.14 -8.49 -5.65
CA ILE A 28 -9.23 -9.94 -5.38
C ILE A 28 -7.86 -10.54 -5.02
N ALA A 29 -6.77 -9.91 -5.44
CA ALA A 29 -5.42 -10.24 -5.00
C ALA A 29 -4.50 -9.01 -5.08
N PHE A 30 -3.45 -9.02 -4.27
CA PHE A 30 -2.45 -7.96 -4.19
C PHE A 30 -1.06 -8.56 -4.04
N THR A 31 -0.07 -7.91 -4.67
CA THR A 31 1.34 -8.17 -4.38
C THR A 31 2.13 -6.86 -4.32
N ALA A 32 2.94 -6.71 -3.29
CA ALA A 32 3.91 -5.62 -3.20
C ALA A 32 5.18 -6.03 -3.95
N ALA A 33 5.60 -5.23 -4.92
CA ALA A 33 6.75 -5.55 -5.76
C ALA A 33 7.62 -4.32 -6.02
N LEU A 34 8.91 -4.50 -5.83
CA LEU A 34 9.92 -3.52 -6.11
C LEU A 34 10.59 -3.90 -7.44
N PHE A 35 10.18 -3.26 -8.54
CA PHE A 35 10.45 -3.78 -9.89
C PHE A 35 11.85 -3.47 -10.43
N GLU A 36 12.39 -2.28 -10.13
CA GLU A 36 13.59 -1.75 -10.80
C GLU A 36 14.42 -0.91 -9.84
N ARG A 37 15.75 -1.02 -9.93
CA ARG A 37 16.68 -0.32 -9.04
C ARG A 37 16.41 1.19 -9.08
N SER A 38 16.45 1.83 -7.91
CA SER A 38 16.23 3.28 -7.75
C SER A 38 14.82 3.79 -8.09
N ARG A 39 13.90 2.94 -8.57
CA ARG A 39 12.49 3.32 -8.74
C ARG A 39 11.77 3.31 -7.40
N HIS A 40 10.77 4.17 -7.27
CA HIS A 40 9.93 4.23 -6.09
C HIS A 40 9.19 2.90 -5.91
N ALA A 41 8.96 2.53 -4.65
CA ALA A 41 8.16 1.38 -4.32
C ALA A 41 6.76 1.46 -4.96
N CYS A 42 6.24 0.30 -5.35
CA CYS A 42 4.93 0.16 -5.92
C CYS A 42 4.36 -1.22 -5.58
N TYR A 43 3.11 -1.41 -5.93
CA TYR A 43 2.42 -2.68 -5.76
C TYR A 43 1.47 -2.89 -6.93
N VAL A 44 1.10 -4.15 -7.13
CA VAL A 44 0.20 -4.58 -8.19
C VAL A 44 -1.07 -5.11 -7.56
N LEU A 45 -2.20 -4.61 -8.07
CA LEU A 45 -3.54 -5.04 -7.73
C LEU A 45 -4.10 -5.87 -8.87
N LEU A 46 -4.67 -7.03 -8.54
CA LEU A 46 -5.57 -7.75 -9.42
C LEU A 46 -7.00 -7.41 -8.99
N ARG A 47 -7.78 -6.87 -9.92
CA ARG A 47 -9.19 -6.57 -9.75
C ARG A 47 -10.04 -7.53 -10.58
N GLY A 48 -11.21 -7.87 -10.08
CA GLY A 48 -12.07 -8.84 -10.74
C GLY A 48 -13.52 -8.79 -10.27
N PRO A 49 -14.30 -9.83 -10.63
CA PRO A 49 -15.70 -9.96 -10.23
C PRO A 49 -15.87 -10.06 -8.71
N GLN A 50 -17.06 -9.73 -8.22
CA GLN A 50 -17.38 -9.79 -6.79
C GLN A 50 -17.40 -11.24 -6.27
N PRO A 51 -17.20 -11.46 -4.96
CA PRO A 51 -17.41 -12.78 -4.37
C PRO A 51 -18.81 -13.32 -4.69
N GLY A 52 -18.86 -14.49 -5.32
CA GLY A 52 -20.13 -15.13 -5.73
C GLY A 52 -20.56 -14.82 -7.17
N GLU A 53 -19.93 -13.86 -7.85
CA GLU A 53 -20.06 -13.74 -9.31
C GLU A 53 -19.24 -14.87 -9.99
N GLY A 54 -19.74 -15.37 -11.12
CA GLY A 54 -19.05 -16.38 -11.92
C GLY A 54 -17.76 -15.86 -12.57
N PRO A 55 -17.05 -16.69 -13.36
CA PRO A 55 -15.85 -16.26 -14.08
C PRO A 55 -16.11 -14.98 -14.89
N GLY A 56 -15.20 -14.02 -14.81
CA GLY A 56 -15.37 -12.70 -15.42
C GLY A 56 -14.04 -12.01 -15.74
N PRO A 57 -14.07 -10.85 -16.41
CA PRO A 57 -12.88 -10.12 -16.77
C PRO A 57 -12.11 -9.65 -15.54
N VAL A 58 -10.78 -9.71 -15.63
CA VAL A 58 -9.87 -9.19 -14.61
C VAL A 58 -9.03 -8.05 -15.16
N SER A 59 -8.62 -7.14 -14.29
CA SER A 59 -7.68 -6.08 -14.65
C SER A 59 -6.52 -6.01 -13.68
N LEU A 60 -5.33 -5.79 -14.23
CA LEU A 60 -4.11 -5.60 -13.46
C LEU A 60 -3.80 -4.10 -13.39
N MET A 61 -3.49 -3.60 -12.19
CA MET A 61 -3.13 -2.19 -11.98
C MET A 61 -1.84 -2.09 -11.17
N LYS A 62 -0.87 -1.31 -11.66
CA LYS A 62 0.35 -0.95 -10.92
C LYS A 62 0.14 0.41 -10.26
N ARG A 63 0.32 0.51 -8.94
CA ARG A 63 0.19 1.76 -8.17
C ARG A 63 1.49 2.13 -7.49
N LYS A 64 1.88 3.41 -7.58
CA LYS A 64 3.09 3.91 -6.91
C LYS A 64 2.78 4.17 -5.44
N LEU A 65 3.56 3.57 -4.55
CA LEU A 65 3.36 3.73 -3.10
C LEU A 65 3.41 5.21 -2.71
N LYS A 66 4.37 5.97 -3.26
CA LYS A 66 4.53 7.39 -2.94
C LYS A 66 3.25 8.22 -3.13
N GLU A 67 2.42 7.89 -4.13
CA GLU A 67 1.18 8.60 -4.43
C GLU A 67 0.11 8.28 -3.38
N ASP A 68 0.07 7.03 -2.92
CA ASP A 68 -0.83 6.61 -1.84
C ASP A 68 -0.41 7.15 -0.48
N ILE A 69 0.88 7.29 -0.21
CA ILE A 69 1.37 7.89 1.03
C ILE A 69 0.84 9.32 1.19
N LEU A 70 0.77 10.11 0.11
CA LEU A 70 0.29 11.50 0.16
C LEU A 70 -1.15 11.61 0.69
N VAL A 71 -2.00 10.63 0.42
CA VAL A 71 -3.41 10.61 0.83
C VAL A 71 -3.71 9.57 1.93
N SER A 72 -2.67 8.96 2.49
CA SER A 72 -2.80 7.97 3.56
C SER A 72 -3.06 8.61 4.92
N ARG A 73 -3.53 7.81 5.86
CA ARG A 73 -3.63 8.15 7.28
C ARG A 73 -2.74 7.23 8.09
N VAL A 74 -1.96 7.78 9.00
CA VAL A 74 -1.18 7.00 9.96
C VAL A 74 -2.08 6.55 11.11
N ILE A 75 -2.03 5.26 11.42
CA ILE A 75 -2.69 4.63 12.55
C ILE A 75 -1.60 4.08 13.46
N TRP A 76 -1.55 4.60 14.68
CA TRP A 76 -0.61 4.14 15.71
C TRP A 76 -1.17 2.89 16.39
N LEU A 77 -0.48 1.76 16.24
CA LEU A 77 -0.80 0.53 16.95
C LEU A 77 -0.29 0.58 18.40
N ARG A 78 0.81 1.31 18.61
CA ARG A 78 1.37 1.65 19.92
C ARG A 78 2.09 2.99 19.82
N HIS A 79 1.79 3.89 20.75
CA HIS A 79 2.51 5.15 20.88
C HIS A 79 3.86 4.95 21.57
N MET A 80 4.93 5.47 20.95
CA MET A 80 6.29 5.46 21.44
C MET A 80 6.78 6.90 21.62
N ALA A 81 7.75 7.11 22.52
CA ALA A 81 8.37 8.42 22.69
C ALA A 81 9.09 8.84 21.39
N GLY A 82 8.76 10.02 20.87
CA GLY A 82 9.33 10.53 19.62
C GLY A 82 8.55 10.15 18.35
N ASP A 83 7.36 9.56 18.48
CA ASP A 83 6.48 9.31 17.33
C ASP A 83 6.20 10.62 16.56
N ASN A 84 6.49 10.60 15.27
CA ASN A 84 6.25 11.71 14.36
C ASN A 84 5.65 11.18 13.06
N GLU A 85 4.40 11.53 12.81
CA GLU A 85 3.67 11.11 11.61
C GLU A 85 4.40 11.52 10.32
N GLN A 86 4.89 12.76 10.25
CA GLN A 86 5.56 13.27 9.05
C GLN A 86 6.85 12.50 8.77
N HIS A 87 7.59 12.12 9.81
CA HIS A 87 8.80 11.31 9.67
C HIS A 87 8.51 9.95 9.01
N ILE A 88 7.44 9.27 9.46
CA ILE A 88 7.01 7.99 8.89
C ILE A 88 6.62 8.16 7.42
N ARG A 89 5.77 9.17 7.14
CA ARG A 89 5.31 9.47 5.78
C ARG A 89 6.48 9.78 4.84
N ASP A 90 7.42 10.60 5.26
CA ASP A 90 8.60 10.96 4.46
C ASP A 90 9.48 9.75 4.14
N ARG A 91 9.69 8.85 5.11
CA ARG A 91 10.47 7.63 4.88
C ARG A 91 9.79 6.74 3.85
N LEU A 92 8.50 6.48 4.01
CA LEU A 92 7.74 5.60 3.12
C LEU A 92 7.56 6.22 1.73
N TYR A 93 7.39 7.54 1.65
CA TYR A 93 7.34 8.28 0.38
C TYR A 93 8.64 8.11 -0.43
N ARG A 94 9.80 8.12 0.25
CA ARG A 94 11.13 7.99 -0.36
C ARG A 94 11.57 6.54 -0.58
N MET A 95 10.74 5.56 -0.23
CA MET A 95 11.06 4.15 -0.36
C MET A 95 11.31 3.79 -1.83
N ARG A 96 12.44 3.12 -2.07
CA ARG A 96 12.89 2.69 -3.41
C ARG A 96 13.29 1.23 -3.38
N PHE A 97 13.23 0.56 -4.52
CA PHE A 97 13.85 -0.76 -4.65
C PHE A 97 15.35 -0.66 -4.45
N GLN A 98 15.86 -1.48 -3.54
CA GLN A 98 17.26 -1.81 -3.45
C GLN A 98 17.38 -3.30 -3.79
N SER A 99 17.98 -3.62 -4.93
CA SER A 99 18.53 -4.97 -5.11
C SER A 99 19.70 -5.10 -4.14
N ARG A 100 19.78 -6.20 -3.39
CA ARG A 100 21.05 -6.58 -2.77
C ARG A 100 21.92 -7.03 -3.94
N ASP A 101 22.96 -6.25 -4.23
CA ASP A 101 24.06 -6.67 -5.10
C ASP A 101 24.83 -7.81 -4.40
#